data_AF-A0A9E2Z5D7-F1
#
_entry.id   AF-A0A9E2Z5D7-F1
#
_cell.length_a   1.000
_cell.length_b   1.000
_cell.length_c   1.000
_cell.angle_alpha   90.00
_cell.angle_beta   90.00
_cell.angle_gamma   90.00
#
_symmetry.space_group_name_H-M   'P 1'
#
loop_
_entity.id
_entity.type
_entity.pdbx_description
1 polymer ?
#
loop_
_entity_poly.entity_id
_entity_poly.type
_entity_poly.pdbx_seq_one_letter_code
_entity_poly.pdbx_strand_id
1 'polypeptide(L)'
;MPTLIAGTVAVILLYLLLQMFRAANPAVLARAIKVVGGVILLATAAFVGVRGELAVAIPLGVFGAGLLGWAPFGTGGFGNFGRIFSGLNTGRSAGQTSQVRSQFIEMMLDHDTGQLAGRFVAGPHAGRSLDEFELPQLAAMIANFDAESVALLESYLDRRFPAWRENAQRNTAGGQRRAAASSKMTDEEAYQILGLQPGAGRDDIGRAHKTLMKKLHPDQGGSTYLAARVNEAKDTLLRTHRD
;
A
#
# COMPACT_ATOMS: atom_id res chain seq x y z
N MET A 1 7.70 28.54 -60.18
CA MET A 1 7.77 27.06 -60.36
C MET A 1 8.46 26.31 -59.21
N PRO A 2 9.65 26.70 -58.69
CA PRO A 2 10.33 25.90 -57.66
C PRO A 2 9.61 25.86 -56.30
N THR A 3 8.84 26.90 -55.96
CA THR A 3 8.08 26.99 -54.71
C THR A 3 6.87 26.06 -54.65
N LEU A 4 6.23 25.78 -55.80
CA LEU A 4 5.11 24.82 -55.87
C LEU A 4 5.62 23.38 -55.67
N ILE A 5 6.74 23.04 -56.32
CA ILE A 5 7.38 21.73 -56.17
C ILE A 5 7.84 21.53 -54.72
N ALA A 6 8.46 22.54 -54.11
CA ALA A 6 8.83 22.51 -52.70
C ALA A 6 7.62 22.33 -51.77
N GLY A 7 6.50 23.01 -52.07
CA GLY A 7 5.25 22.84 -51.34
C GLY A 7 4.68 21.43 -51.44
N THR A 8 4.64 20.85 -52.65
CA THR A 8 4.14 19.48 -52.85
C THR A 8 5.01 18.45 -52.14
N VAL A 9 6.33 18.60 -52.23
CA VAL A 9 7.29 17.72 -51.53
C VAL A 9 7.14 17.83 -50.02
N ALA A 10 6.92 19.03 -49.47
CA ALA A 10 6.70 19.24 -48.05
C ALA A 10 5.40 18.57 -47.56
N VAL A 11 4.32 18.66 -48.34
CA VAL A 11 3.04 18.03 -48.01
C VAL A 11 3.16 16.50 -48.08
N ILE A 12 3.86 15.96 -49.08
CA ILE A 12 4.11 14.51 -49.18
C ILE A 12 4.97 14.02 -48.02
N LEU A 13 6.03 14.75 -47.64
CA LEU A 13 6.85 14.44 -46.47
C LEU A 13 6.03 14.48 -45.18
N LEU A 14 5.19 15.49 -45.00
CA LEU A 14 4.31 15.61 -43.84
C LEU A 14 3.29 14.46 -43.78
N TYR A 15 2.71 14.11 -44.92
CA TYR A 15 1.78 12.99 -45.04
C TYR A 15 2.45 11.65 -44.71
N LEU A 16 3.65 11.40 -45.24
CA LEU A 16 4.44 10.21 -44.92
C LEU A 16 4.82 10.15 -43.44
N LEU A 17 5.18 11.29 -42.82
CA LEU A 17 5.43 11.41 -41.39
C LEU A 17 4.19 11.04 -40.56
N LEU A 18 3.03 11.58 -40.93
CA LEU A 18 1.75 11.30 -40.25
C LEU A 18 1.31 9.83 -40.43
N GLN A 19 1.57 9.23 -41.59
CA GLN A 19 1.30 7.82 -41.84
C GLN A 19 2.23 6.92 -41.00
N MET A 20 3.49 7.31 -40.84
CA MET A 20 4.45 6.66 -39.94
C MET A 20 3.98 6.71 -38.47
N PHE A 21 3.38 7.83 -38.05
CA PHE A 21 2.78 7.98 -36.70
C PHE A 21 1.63 6.99 -36.43
N ARG A 22 0.91 6.53 -37.46
CA ARG A 22 -0.27 5.67 -37.30
C ARG A 22 0.05 4.18 -37.29
N ALA A 23 1.19 3.78 -37.86
CA ALA A 23 1.58 2.38 -38.04
C ALA A 23 2.86 1.97 -37.28
N ALA A 24 3.65 2.91 -36.77
CA ALA A 24 4.93 2.59 -36.13
C ALA A 24 4.83 2.47 -34.61
N ASN A 25 5.49 1.43 -34.09
CA ASN A 25 5.78 1.25 -32.67
C ASN A 25 6.32 2.58 -32.08
N PRO A 26 5.69 3.14 -31.03
CA PRO A 26 6.03 4.47 -30.50
C PRO A 26 7.51 4.58 -30.08
N ALA A 27 8.15 3.45 -29.76
CA ALA A 27 9.59 3.40 -29.45
C ALA A 27 10.49 3.73 -30.66
N VAL A 28 10.12 3.28 -31.86
CA VAL A 28 10.90 3.52 -33.09
C VAL A 28 10.77 4.97 -33.53
N LEU A 29 9.58 5.55 -33.40
CA LEU A 29 9.30 6.95 -33.71
C LEU A 29 10.05 7.90 -32.76
N ALA A 30 10.04 7.62 -31.47
CA ALA A 30 10.80 8.39 -30.49
C ALA A 30 12.31 8.34 -30.78
N ARG A 31 12.82 7.19 -31.24
CA ARG A 31 14.22 7.05 -31.66
C ARG A 31 14.52 7.84 -32.92
N ALA A 32 13.64 7.78 -33.92
CA ALA A 32 13.78 8.55 -35.16
C ALA A 32 13.78 10.07 -34.90
N ILE A 33 12.87 10.57 -34.05
CA ILE A 33 12.80 11.98 -33.67
C ILE A 33 14.08 12.44 -32.98
N LYS A 34 14.62 11.63 -32.04
CA LYS A 34 15.88 11.94 -31.36
C LYS A 34 17.06 12.01 -32.32
N VAL A 35 17.14 11.05 -33.27
CA VAL A 35 18.22 11.00 -34.25
C VAL A 35 18.13 12.16 -35.24
N VAL A 36 16.97 12.35 -35.87
CA VAL A 36 16.76 13.42 -36.85
C VAL A 36 16.93 14.80 -36.19
N GLY A 37 16.35 15.01 -35.00
CA GLY A 37 16.50 16.25 -34.25
C GLY A 37 17.95 16.54 -33.86
N GLY A 38 18.68 15.53 -33.38
CA GLY A 38 20.11 15.66 -33.04
C GLY A 38 20.97 16.02 -34.24
N VAL A 39 20.74 15.41 -35.41
CA VAL A 39 21.44 15.73 -36.67
C VAL A 39 21.15 17.16 -37.11
N ILE A 40 19.90 17.62 -37.05
CA ILE A 40 19.51 18.99 -37.42
C ILE A 40 20.19 20.01 -36.49
N LEU A 41 20.23 19.72 -35.19
CA LEU A 41 20.87 20.59 -34.20
C LEU A 41 22.38 20.69 -34.41
N LEU A 42 23.05 19.58 -34.73
CA LEU A 42 24.47 19.59 -35.08
C LEU A 42 24.74 20.37 -36.36
N ALA A 43 23.92 20.20 -37.39
CA ALA A 43 24.05 20.96 -38.64
C ALA A 43 23.87 22.46 -38.41
N THR A 44 22.87 22.83 -37.60
CA THR A 44 22.62 24.22 -37.20
C THR A 44 23.78 24.77 -36.37
N ALA A 45 24.29 24.00 -35.40
CA ALA A 45 25.43 24.38 -34.58
C ALA A 45 26.69 24.62 -35.42
N ALA A 46 26.98 23.74 -36.39
CA ALA A 46 28.10 23.90 -37.30
C ALA A 46 27.94 25.17 -38.15
N PHE A 47 26.75 25.42 -38.69
CA PHE A 47 26.46 26.62 -39.48
C PHE A 47 26.62 27.93 -38.68
N VAL A 48 26.10 27.96 -37.45
CA VAL A 48 26.21 29.11 -36.55
C VAL A 48 27.66 29.31 -36.09
N GLY A 49 28.40 28.22 -35.84
CA GLY A 49 29.81 28.26 -35.48
C GLY A 49 30.68 28.87 -36.58
N VAL A 50 30.41 28.55 -37.85
CA VAL A 50 31.09 29.16 -39.00
C VAL A 50 30.81 30.67 -39.11
N ARG A 51 29.66 31.15 -38.63
CA ARG A 51 29.34 32.59 -38.56
C ARG A 51 30.01 33.34 -37.40
N GLY A 52 30.76 32.65 -36.55
CA GLY A 52 31.50 33.25 -35.42
C GLY A 52 30.71 33.33 -34.12
N GLU A 53 29.45 32.88 -34.09
CA GLU A 53 28.61 32.89 -32.89
C GLU A 53 28.82 31.64 -32.03
N LEU A 54 30.06 31.45 -31.57
CA LEU A 54 30.45 30.28 -30.78
C LEU A 54 29.65 30.16 -29.46
N ALA A 55 29.17 31.27 -28.91
CA ALA A 55 28.33 31.28 -27.70
C ALA A 55 27.00 30.52 -27.88
N VAL A 56 26.45 30.50 -29.10
CA VAL A 56 25.19 29.81 -29.43
C VAL A 56 25.49 28.43 -30.04
N ALA A 57 26.55 28.33 -30.84
CA ALA A 57 26.95 27.08 -31.49
C ALA A 57 27.37 25.98 -30.49
N ILE A 58 28.10 26.32 -29.42
CA ILE A 58 28.61 25.33 -28.46
C ILE A 58 27.45 24.65 -27.70
N PRO A 59 26.49 25.37 -27.06
CA PRO A 59 25.35 24.73 -26.41
C PRO A 59 24.49 23.90 -27.36
N LEU A 60 24.23 24.39 -28.58
CA LEU A 60 23.46 23.66 -29.59
C LEU A 60 24.18 22.38 -30.04
N GLY A 61 25.50 22.45 -30.22
CA GLY A 61 26.32 21.31 -30.60
C GLY A 61 26.36 20.23 -29.52
N VAL A 62 26.55 20.64 -28.25
CA VAL A 62 26.53 19.73 -27.09
C VAL A 62 25.16 19.08 -26.95
N PHE A 63 24.07 19.84 -27.10
CA PHE A 63 22.71 19.33 -27.04
C PHE A 63 22.41 18.34 -28.18
N GLY A 64 22.78 18.68 -29.42
CA GLY A 64 22.63 17.81 -30.59
C GLY A 64 23.43 16.51 -30.49
N ALA A 65 24.70 16.60 -30.06
CA ALA A 65 25.54 15.43 -29.79
C ALA A 65 24.98 14.58 -28.62
N GLY A 66 24.42 15.23 -27.60
CA GLY A 66 23.75 14.57 -26.46
C GLY A 66 22.52 13.76 -26.89
N LEU A 67 21.69 14.28 -27.80
CA LEU A 67 20.54 13.55 -28.36
C LEU A 67 20.94 12.30 -29.15
N LEU A 68 22.14 12.31 -29.75
CA LEU A 68 22.71 11.20 -30.51
C LEU A 68 23.55 10.25 -29.65
N GLY A 69 23.81 10.59 -28.37
CA GLY A 69 24.64 9.80 -27.48
C GLY A 69 26.15 9.91 -27.73
N TRP A 70 26.59 10.92 -28.49
CA TRP A 70 27.99 11.10 -28.91
C TRP A 70 28.75 12.19 -28.12
N ALA A 71 28.16 12.74 -27.06
CA ALA A 71 28.79 13.83 -26.32
C ALA A 71 30.06 13.37 -25.55
N PRO A 72 31.15 14.17 -25.56
CA PRO A 72 32.43 13.86 -24.91
C PRO A 72 32.38 13.84 -23.36
N PHE A 73 31.24 14.23 -22.77
CA PHE A 73 30.95 14.17 -21.33
C PHE A 73 30.10 12.94 -20.95
N GLY A 74 30.15 11.91 -21.79
CA GLY A 74 29.52 10.63 -21.53
C GLY A 74 28.00 10.65 -21.63
N THR A 75 27.44 9.47 -21.84
CA THR A 75 26.03 9.11 -21.64
C THR A 75 25.46 9.47 -20.25
N GLY A 76 26.28 10.03 -19.34
CA GLY A 76 25.89 10.52 -18.02
C GLY A 76 25.49 12.01 -17.94
N GLY A 77 25.84 12.86 -18.92
CA GLY A 77 25.54 14.31 -18.85
C GLY A 77 24.11 14.70 -19.26
N PHE A 78 23.54 14.02 -20.27
CA PHE A 78 22.19 14.30 -20.79
C PHE A 78 21.17 13.18 -20.53
N GLY A 79 21.62 12.00 -20.08
CA GLY A 79 20.72 10.94 -19.58
C GLY A 79 19.84 11.41 -18.41
N ASN A 80 20.28 12.46 -17.69
CA ASN A 80 19.53 13.08 -16.61
C ASN A 80 18.45 14.08 -17.05
N PHE A 81 18.52 14.66 -18.24
CA PHE A 81 17.45 15.55 -18.71
C PHE A 81 16.20 14.75 -19.12
N GLY A 82 16.43 13.51 -19.58
CA GLY A 82 15.39 12.49 -19.66
C GLY A 82 14.71 12.26 -18.31
N ARG A 83 15.41 12.32 -17.17
CA ARG A 83 14.82 12.19 -15.81
C ARG A 83 14.00 13.41 -15.36
N ILE A 84 14.32 14.61 -15.84
CA ILE A 84 13.62 15.85 -15.46
C ILE A 84 12.32 16.02 -16.28
N PHE A 85 12.32 15.62 -17.56
CA PHE A 85 11.10 15.55 -18.38
C PHE A 85 10.34 14.21 -18.26
N SER A 86 10.99 13.13 -17.78
CA SER A 86 10.36 11.86 -17.36
C SER A 86 9.77 11.94 -15.94
N GLY A 87 9.63 13.14 -15.36
CA GLY A 87 8.62 13.37 -14.32
C GLY A 87 7.20 13.03 -14.81
N LEU A 88 7.02 12.88 -16.13
CA LEU A 88 5.83 12.29 -16.74
C LEU A 88 6.22 11.07 -17.59
N ASN A 89 6.30 9.91 -16.94
CA ASN A 89 6.13 8.59 -17.54
C ASN A 89 7.19 8.15 -18.58
N THR A 90 8.31 7.56 -18.14
CA THR A 90 8.99 6.51 -18.92
C THR A 90 9.91 5.64 -18.04
N GLY A 91 9.47 4.40 -17.80
CA GLY A 91 10.32 3.33 -17.29
C GLY A 91 9.76 2.58 -16.08
N ARG A 92 8.55 2.02 -16.16
CA ARG A 92 8.30 0.77 -15.42
C ARG A 92 9.27 -0.23 -15.99
N SER A 93 10.27 -0.60 -15.20
CA SER A 93 11.21 -1.64 -15.57
C SER A 93 10.42 -2.95 -15.57
N ALA A 94 10.03 -3.41 -16.75
CA ALA A 94 9.50 -4.77 -16.93
C ALA A 94 10.56 -5.74 -16.36
N GLY A 95 10.15 -6.55 -15.39
CA GLY A 95 10.99 -7.51 -14.67
C GLY A 95 11.47 -7.08 -13.28
N GLN A 96 10.98 -5.97 -12.70
CA GLN A 96 11.31 -5.66 -11.30
C GLN A 96 10.54 -6.58 -10.35
N THR A 97 11.25 -7.45 -9.66
CA THR A 97 10.77 -8.07 -8.43
C THR A 97 11.17 -7.18 -7.26
N SER A 98 10.22 -6.61 -6.52
CA SER A 98 10.53 -5.93 -5.26
C SER A 98 10.68 -6.96 -4.15
N GLN A 99 11.84 -6.96 -3.49
CA GLN A 99 12.11 -7.81 -2.33
C GLN A 99 12.02 -6.94 -1.08
N VAL A 100 11.20 -7.37 -0.11
CA VAL A 100 11.07 -6.72 1.19
C VAL A 100 11.33 -7.77 2.25
N ARG A 101 12.36 -7.55 3.08
CA ARG A 101 12.81 -8.50 4.10
C ARG A 101 12.70 -7.87 5.48
N SER A 102 11.95 -8.52 6.36
CA SER A 102 11.94 -8.23 7.80
C SER A 102 12.67 -9.34 8.57
N GLN A 103 12.62 -9.29 9.90
CA GLN A 103 13.34 -10.22 10.77
C GLN A 103 12.87 -11.67 10.59
N PHE A 104 11.55 -11.89 10.43
CA PHE A 104 10.98 -13.24 10.35
C PHE A 104 10.54 -13.64 8.95
N ILE A 105 10.23 -12.67 8.07
CA ILE A 105 9.59 -12.93 6.78
C ILE A 105 10.28 -12.13 5.67
N GLU A 106 10.43 -12.76 4.52
CA GLU A 106 10.83 -12.11 3.27
C GLU A 106 9.72 -12.28 2.24
N MET A 107 9.42 -11.19 1.53
CA MET A 107 8.40 -11.11 0.52
C MET A 107 9.00 -10.66 -0.80
N MET A 108 8.58 -11.32 -1.88
CA MET A 108 8.93 -11.01 -3.25
C MET A 108 7.64 -10.68 -4.01
N LEU A 109 7.51 -9.43 -4.43
CA LEU A 109 6.43 -8.98 -5.31
C LEU A 109 6.97 -8.87 -6.73
N ASP A 110 6.50 -9.73 -7.61
CA ASP A 110 6.66 -9.57 -9.06
C ASP A 110 5.65 -8.52 -9.54
N HIS A 111 6.14 -7.40 -10.08
CA HIS A 111 5.30 -6.29 -10.54
C HIS A 111 4.65 -6.53 -11.91
N ASP A 112 5.10 -7.53 -12.67
CA ASP A 112 4.55 -7.85 -13.98
C ASP A 112 3.38 -8.84 -13.86
N THR A 113 3.57 -9.90 -13.08
CA THR A 113 2.50 -10.89 -12.80
C THR A 113 1.61 -10.46 -11.64
N GLY A 114 2.08 -9.48 -10.88
CA GLY A 114 1.49 -9.09 -9.62
C GLY A 114 1.67 -10.16 -8.55
N GLN A 115 2.38 -11.28 -8.74
CA GLN A 115 2.47 -12.37 -7.76
C GLN A 115 3.33 -12.00 -6.55
N LEU A 116 2.86 -12.34 -5.35
CA LEU A 116 3.51 -12.06 -4.08
C LEU A 116 3.86 -13.40 -3.47
N ALA A 117 5.13 -13.77 -3.60
CA ALA A 117 5.69 -14.93 -2.94
C ALA A 117 6.27 -14.49 -1.59
N GLY A 118 6.22 -15.36 -0.58
CA GLY A 118 6.87 -15.06 0.68
C GLY A 118 7.43 -16.30 1.34
N ARG A 119 8.50 -16.14 2.12
CA ARG A 119 9.15 -17.22 2.85
C ARG A 119 9.56 -16.77 4.25
N PHE A 120 9.62 -17.71 5.18
CA PHE A 120 10.16 -17.44 6.50
C PHE A 120 11.69 -17.37 6.46
N VAL A 121 12.27 -16.34 7.06
CA VAL A 121 13.73 -16.13 7.13
C VAL A 121 14.28 -16.54 8.49
N ALA A 122 13.49 -16.40 9.55
CA ALA A 122 13.90 -16.73 10.92
C ALA A 122 12.79 -17.47 11.68
N GLY A 123 13.19 -18.16 12.76
CA GLY A 123 12.30 -18.95 13.61
C GLY A 123 12.26 -20.45 13.24
N PRO A 124 11.34 -21.22 13.86
CA PRO A 124 11.26 -22.68 13.70
C PRO A 124 10.85 -23.13 12.29
N HIS A 125 10.41 -22.20 11.44
CA HIS A 125 9.97 -22.45 10.07
C HIS A 125 10.85 -21.79 9.01
N ALA A 126 12.04 -21.31 9.38
CA ALA A 126 12.97 -20.67 8.45
C ALA A 126 13.25 -21.53 7.21
N GLY A 127 13.21 -20.91 6.03
CA GLY A 127 13.41 -21.54 4.73
C GLY A 127 12.16 -22.12 4.08
N ARG A 128 11.01 -22.20 4.78
CA ARG A 128 9.75 -22.68 4.20
C ARG A 128 8.95 -21.56 3.54
N SER A 129 8.20 -21.89 2.49
CA SER A 129 7.31 -20.94 1.83
C SER A 129 6.07 -20.65 2.69
N LEU A 130 5.60 -19.41 2.68
CA LEU A 130 4.31 -19.02 3.25
C LEU A 130 3.14 -19.77 2.59
N ASP A 131 3.31 -20.23 1.34
CA ASP A 131 2.32 -20.98 0.59
C ASP A 131 2.00 -22.36 1.20
N GLU A 132 2.95 -22.96 1.91
CA GLU A 132 2.83 -24.28 2.54
C GLU A 132 1.93 -24.28 3.79
N PHE A 133 1.64 -23.10 4.35
CA PHE A 133 0.91 -22.96 5.59
C PHE A 133 -0.54 -22.57 5.36
N GLU A 134 -1.42 -23.15 6.17
CA GLU A 134 -2.84 -22.87 6.17
C GLU A 134 -3.17 -21.64 7.02
N LEU A 135 -4.29 -20.99 6.71
CA LEU A 135 -4.78 -19.79 7.38
C LEU A 135 -4.69 -19.82 8.93
N PRO A 136 -5.20 -20.86 9.64
CA PRO A 136 -5.15 -20.88 11.10
C PRO A 136 -3.74 -20.98 11.67
N GLN A 137 -2.80 -21.58 10.95
CA GLN A 137 -1.41 -21.70 11.39
C GLN A 137 -0.70 -20.35 11.25
N LEU A 138 -0.87 -19.67 10.11
CA LEU A 138 -0.33 -18.33 9.88
C LEU A 138 -0.91 -17.31 10.86
N ALA A 139 -2.22 -17.36 11.12
CA ALA A 139 -2.89 -16.45 12.06
C ALA A 139 -2.39 -16.62 13.50
N ALA A 140 -2.09 -17.84 13.95
CA ALA A 140 -1.55 -18.09 15.29
C ALA A 140 -0.12 -17.54 15.45
N MET A 141 0.66 -17.45 14.36
CA MET A 141 2.03 -16.93 14.39
C MET A 141 2.09 -15.40 14.49
N ILE A 142 1.04 -14.67 14.08
CA ILE A 142 0.96 -13.20 14.15
C ILE A 142 1.28 -12.69 15.56
N ALA A 143 0.82 -13.36 16.61
CA ALA A 143 1.03 -12.95 18.00
C ALA A 143 2.50 -12.99 18.46
N ASN A 144 3.36 -13.74 17.77
CA ASN A 144 4.77 -13.94 18.14
C ASN A 144 5.73 -13.17 17.22
N PHE A 145 5.24 -12.43 16.23
CA PHE A 145 6.05 -11.67 15.29
C PHE A 145 6.15 -10.19 15.68
N ASP A 146 7.18 -9.52 15.14
CA ASP A 146 7.36 -8.08 15.26
C ASP A 146 6.39 -7.32 14.35
N ALA A 147 6.16 -6.03 14.65
CA ALA A 147 5.19 -5.20 13.94
C ALA A 147 5.45 -5.13 12.42
N GLU A 148 6.72 -5.20 12.00
CA GLU A 148 7.10 -5.17 10.59
C GLU A 148 6.80 -6.50 9.88
N SER A 149 7.16 -7.65 10.47
CA SER A 149 6.80 -8.96 9.90
C SER A 149 5.29 -9.20 9.90
N VAL A 150 4.57 -8.69 10.91
CA VAL A 150 3.09 -8.74 10.94
C VAL A 150 2.51 -7.97 9.76
N ALA A 151 2.93 -6.73 9.51
CA ALA A 151 2.43 -5.94 8.39
C ALA A 151 2.66 -6.63 7.04
N LEU A 152 3.82 -7.25 6.85
CA LEU A 152 4.12 -8.04 5.65
C LEU A 152 3.21 -9.27 5.54
N LEU A 153 3.06 -10.04 6.62
CA LEU A 153 2.20 -11.21 6.65
C LEU A 153 0.72 -10.85 6.41
N GLU A 154 0.23 -9.75 6.96
CA GLU A 154 -1.12 -9.25 6.73
C GLU A 154 -1.35 -8.90 5.26
N SER A 155 -0.38 -8.23 4.62
CA SER A 155 -0.47 -7.90 3.18
C SER A 155 -0.55 -9.15 2.30
N TYR A 156 0.14 -10.22 2.71
CA TYR A 156 0.08 -11.52 2.04
C TYR A 156 -1.25 -12.23 2.25
N LEU A 157 -1.72 -12.28 3.51
CA LEU A 157 -2.98 -12.90 3.88
C LEU A 157 -4.18 -12.18 3.24
N ASP A 158 -4.15 -10.86 3.15
CA ASP A 158 -5.20 -10.06 2.48
C ASP A 158 -5.41 -10.48 1.04
N ARG A 159 -4.31 -10.85 0.37
CA ARG A 159 -4.34 -11.19 -1.05
C ARG A 159 -4.64 -12.65 -1.31
N ARG A 160 -4.14 -13.55 -0.47
CA ARG A 160 -4.39 -14.99 -0.59
C ARG A 160 -5.75 -15.40 -0.02
N PHE A 161 -6.21 -14.71 1.02
CA PHE A 161 -7.42 -15.04 1.77
C PHE A 161 -8.23 -13.79 2.11
N PRO A 162 -8.99 -13.17 1.18
CA PRO A 162 -9.67 -11.89 1.40
C PRO A 162 -10.58 -11.82 2.66
N ALA A 163 -11.10 -12.96 3.13
CA ALA A 163 -11.93 -13.09 4.33
C ALA A 163 -11.16 -13.55 5.59
N TRP A 164 -9.83 -13.54 5.58
CA TRP A 164 -9.03 -14.03 6.69
C TRP A 164 -9.22 -13.20 7.96
N ARG A 165 -9.44 -11.89 7.83
CA ARG A 165 -9.70 -11.01 8.98
C ARG A 165 -10.98 -11.39 9.71
N GLU A 166 -12.06 -11.70 8.98
CA GLU A 166 -13.31 -12.18 9.57
C GLU A 166 -13.14 -13.54 10.24
N ASN A 167 -12.36 -14.44 9.65
CA ASN A 167 -12.10 -15.77 10.21
C ASN A 167 -11.13 -15.72 11.39
N ALA A 168 -10.12 -14.85 11.35
CA ALA A 168 -9.23 -14.57 12.47
C ALA A 168 -10.01 -13.92 13.60
N GLN A 169 -10.89 -12.95 13.34
CA GLN A 169 -11.77 -12.35 14.34
C GLN A 169 -12.82 -13.33 14.85
N ARG A 170 -13.34 -14.25 14.02
CA ARG A 170 -14.22 -15.35 14.46
C ARG A 170 -13.48 -16.43 15.24
N ASN A 171 -12.19 -16.65 14.98
CA ASN A 171 -11.35 -17.61 15.71
C ASN A 171 -10.74 -16.98 16.97
N THR A 172 -10.55 -15.66 17.01
CA THR A 172 -10.31 -14.91 18.24
C THR A 172 -11.60 -14.90 19.04
N ALA A 173 -12.75 -14.60 18.43
CA ALA A 173 -14.07 -14.72 19.07
C ALA A 173 -14.50 -16.17 19.37
N GLY A 174 -13.89 -17.18 18.74
CA GLY A 174 -14.22 -18.60 18.83
C GLY A 174 -13.27 -19.39 19.75
N GLY A 175 -12.00 -19.01 19.81
CA GLY A 175 -11.05 -19.33 20.88
C GLY A 175 -11.39 -18.55 22.15
N GLN A 176 -11.89 -17.32 21.98
CA GLN A 176 -12.63 -16.64 23.03
C GLN A 176 -14.01 -17.23 23.22
N ARG A 177 -14.63 -18.14 22.46
CA ARG A 177 -15.89 -18.76 22.96
C ARG A 177 -15.68 -19.65 24.19
N ARG A 178 -14.44 -20.08 24.46
CA ARG A 178 -14.07 -20.62 25.78
C ARG A 178 -13.75 -19.52 26.82
N ALA A 179 -13.46 -18.29 26.40
CA ALA A 179 -13.20 -17.14 27.28
C ALA A 179 -14.32 -16.06 27.30
N ALA A 180 -15.37 -16.20 26.50
CA ALA A 180 -16.48 -15.29 26.18
C ALA A 180 -17.82 -16.02 26.35
N ALA A 181 -17.77 -17.17 27.04
CA ALA A 181 -18.76 -17.43 28.07
C ALA A 181 -18.77 -16.32 29.15
N SER A 182 -17.80 -15.38 29.17
CA SER A 182 -17.77 -14.21 30.06
C SER A 182 -18.30 -12.90 29.43
N SER A 183 -19.05 -12.92 28.33
CA SER A 183 -19.74 -11.70 27.82
C SER A 183 -21.15 -11.54 28.37
N LYS A 184 -21.62 -12.46 29.22
CA LYS A 184 -22.64 -12.17 30.21
C LYS A 184 -21.90 -11.86 31.49
N MET A 185 -22.16 -10.71 32.07
CA MET A 185 -21.74 -10.37 33.43
C MET A 185 -21.90 -11.59 34.34
N THR A 186 -20.83 -12.02 35.01
CA THR A 186 -20.89 -13.17 35.92
C THR A 186 -21.56 -12.76 37.23
N ASP A 187 -22.08 -13.71 37.99
CA ASP A 187 -22.71 -13.41 39.27
C ASP A 187 -21.71 -12.75 40.23
N GLU A 188 -20.45 -13.18 40.22
CA GLU A 188 -19.37 -12.59 41.02
C GLU A 188 -19.07 -11.15 40.60
N GLU A 189 -19.05 -10.86 39.30
CA GLU A 189 -18.86 -9.50 38.78
C GLU A 189 -20.05 -8.60 39.13
N ALA A 190 -21.27 -9.15 39.09
CA ALA A 190 -22.48 -8.43 39.46
C ALA A 190 -22.54 -8.11 40.97
N TYR A 191 -22.13 -9.05 41.84
CA TYR A 191 -21.98 -8.81 43.28
C TYR A 191 -20.94 -7.73 43.57
N GLN A 192 -19.80 -7.75 42.88
CA GLN A 192 -18.75 -6.72 43.03
C GLN A 192 -19.24 -5.33 42.60
N ILE A 193 -19.97 -5.24 41.48
CA ILE A 193 -20.48 -3.97 40.95
C ILE A 193 -21.58 -3.37 41.84
N LEU A 194 -22.39 -4.21 42.50
CA LEU A 194 -23.36 -3.76 43.49
C LEU A 194 -22.77 -3.57 44.90
N GLY A 195 -21.51 -3.98 45.13
CA GLY A 195 -20.86 -3.91 46.43
C GLY A 195 -21.47 -4.85 47.47
N LEU A 196 -21.98 -6.01 47.03
CA LEU A 196 -22.65 -7.00 47.86
C LEU A 196 -21.79 -8.27 47.99
N GLN A 197 -22.01 -9.01 49.08
CA GLN A 197 -21.40 -10.33 49.26
C GLN A 197 -22.14 -11.38 48.42
N PRO A 198 -21.45 -12.42 47.92
CA PRO A 198 -22.10 -13.54 47.25
C PRO A 198 -23.18 -14.17 48.14
N GLY A 199 -24.37 -14.38 47.57
CA GLY A 199 -25.53 -14.90 48.31
C GLY A 199 -26.42 -13.85 48.99
N ALA A 200 -26.19 -12.55 48.76
CA ALA A 200 -27.09 -11.48 49.22
C ALA A 200 -28.51 -11.65 48.66
N GLY A 201 -29.53 -11.38 49.49
CA GLY A 201 -30.93 -11.59 49.12
C GLY A 201 -31.44 -10.61 48.07
N ARG A 202 -32.57 -10.94 47.43
CA ARG A 202 -33.23 -10.06 46.43
C ARG A 202 -33.48 -8.64 46.93
N ASP A 203 -33.84 -8.50 48.20
CA ASP A 203 -34.10 -7.20 48.83
C ASP A 203 -32.81 -6.37 48.96
N ASP A 204 -31.68 -7.02 49.23
CA ASP A 204 -30.38 -6.36 49.36
C ASP A 204 -29.87 -5.87 47.99
N ILE A 205 -30.06 -6.71 46.95
CA ILE A 205 -29.78 -6.38 45.54
C ILE A 205 -30.57 -5.13 45.11
N GLY A 206 -31.87 -5.07 45.44
CA GLY A 206 -32.71 -3.92 45.13
C GLY A 206 -32.29 -2.63 45.83
N ARG A 207 -31.90 -2.71 47.12
CA ARG A 207 -31.41 -1.54 47.87
C ARG A 207 -30.06 -1.03 47.35
N ALA A 208 -29.13 -1.93 47.04
CA ALA A 208 -27.82 -1.58 46.49
C ALA A 208 -27.96 -0.90 45.12
N HIS A 209 -28.79 -1.45 44.22
CA HIS A 209 -29.08 -0.88 42.91
C HIS A 209 -29.63 0.54 43.01
N LYS A 210 -30.66 0.76 43.84
CA LYS A 210 -31.27 2.08 44.02
C LYS A 210 -30.27 3.12 44.56
N THR A 211 -29.38 2.68 45.44
CA THR A 211 -28.34 3.54 46.05
C THR A 211 -27.28 3.92 45.03
N LEU A 212 -26.82 2.98 44.21
CA LEU A 212 -25.85 3.21 43.15
C LEU A 212 -26.44 4.04 41.99
N MET A 213 -27.68 3.76 41.58
CA MET A 213 -28.37 4.55 40.55
C MET A 213 -28.58 6.00 40.98
N LYS A 214 -28.91 6.26 42.25
CA LYS A 214 -29.04 7.63 42.75
C LYS A 214 -27.72 8.40 42.69
N LYS A 215 -26.58 7.71 42.83
CA LYS A 215 -25.24 8.32 42.74
C LYS A 215 -24.73 8.46 41.31
N LEU A 216 -25.13 7.57 40.41
CA LEU A 216 -24.64 7.47 39.03
C LEU A 216 -25.62 8.04 38.00
N HIS A 217 -26.72 8.67 38.45
CA HIS A 217 -27.76 9.16 37.55
C HIS A 217 -27.18 10.21 36.58
N PRO A 218 -27.40 10.06 35.27
CA PRO A 218 -26.86 10.98 34.26
C PRO A 218 -27.35 12.43 34.45
N ASP A 219 -28.57 12.61 34.98
CA ASP A 219 -29.13 13.93 35.31
C ASP A 219 -28.39 14.67 36.45
N GLN A 220 -27.51 13.97 37.18
CA GLN A 220 -26.65 14.55 38.23
C GLN A 220 -25.17 14.54 37.83
N GLY A 221 -24.86 14.38 36.53
CA GLY A 221 -23.50 14.33 36.00
C GLY A 221 -22.84 12.94 36.03
N GLY A 222 -23.63 11.88 36.25
CA GLY A 222 -23.14 10.50 36.26
C GLY A 222 -22.84 9.91 34.87
N SER A 223 -21.98 8.89 34.83
CA SER A 223 -21.61 8.19 33.59
C SER A 223 -22.74 7.26 33.12
N THR A 224 -23.23 7.48 31.90
CA THR A 224 -24.22 6.61 31.23
C THR A 224 -23.77 5.16 31.13
N TYR A 225 -22.47 4.93 30.92
CA TYR A 225 -21.86 3.61 30.87
C TYR A 225 -21.91 2.90 32.23
N LEU A 226 -21.57 3.59 33.32
CA LEU A 226 -21.64 3.01 34.67
C LEU A 226 -23.10 2.71 35.06
N ALA A 227 -24.05 3.55 34.63
CA ALA A 227 -25.45 3.31 34.88
C ALA A 227 -25.97 2.04 34.17
N ALA A 228 -25.58 1.85 32.91
CA ALA A 228 -25.90 0.63 32.16
C ALA A 228 -25.32 -0.63 32.84
N ARG A 229 -24.06 -0.57 33.30
CA ARG A 229 -23.38 -1.70 33.93
C ARG A 229 -23.98 -2.10 35.28
N VAL A 230 -24.49 -1.14 36.05
CA VAL A 230 -25.20 -1.40 37.31
C VAL A 230 -26.60 -2.00 37.06
N ASN A 231 -27.27 -1.64 35.97
CA ASN A 231 -28.52 -2.28 35.57
C ASN A 231 -28.30 -3.74 35.16
N GLU A 232 -27.25 -3.99 34.37
CA GLU A 232 -26.84 -5.33 33.96
C GLU A 232 -26.51 -6.24 35.16
N ALA A 233 -25.89 -5.69 36.21
CA ALA A 233 -25.58 -6.41 37.46
C ALA A 233 -26.84 -6.85 38.19
N LYS A 234 -27.83 -5.96 38.33
CA LYS A 234 -29.11 -6.28 38.94
C LYS A 234 -29.82 -7.39 38.16
N ASP A 235 -29.91 -7.25 36.84
CA ASP A 235 -30.64 -8.20 35.99
C ASP A 235 -29.99 -9.59 35.99
N THR A 236 -28.66 -9.64 36.10
CA THR A 236 -27.89 -10.88 36.23
C THR A 236 -28.21 -11.59 37.55
N LEU A 237 -28.11 -10.91 38.70
CA LEU A 237 -28.39 -11.53 40.00
C LEU A 237 -29.86 -11.91 40.17
N LEU A 238 -30.80 -11.13 39.63
CA LEU A 238 -32.23 -11.45 39.70
C LEU A 238 -32.60 -12.69 38.88
N ARG A 239 -31.90 -12.93 37.77
CA ARG A 239 -32.02 -14.15 36.95
C ARG A 239 -31.54 -15.37 37.72
N THR A 240 -30.37 -15.28 38.35
CA THR A 240 -29.79 -16.37 39.16
C THR A 240 -30.65 -16.74 40.37
N HIS A 241 -31.36 -15.77 40.97
CA HIS A 241 -32.33 -16.05 42.05
C HIS A 241 -33.71 -16.54 41.57
N ARG A 242 -33.95 -16.66 40.26
CA ARG A 242 -35.22 -17.12 39.69
C ARG A 242 -35.19 -18.60 39.27
N ASP A 243 -33.99 -19.12 39.03
CA ASP A 243 -33.72 -20.53 38.72
C ASP A 243 -33.38 -21.32 40.00
#